data_AF-A0A538Q7D4-F1
#
_entry.id   AF-A0A538Q7D4-F1
#
_cell.length_a   1.000
_cell.length_b   1.000
_cell.length_c   1.000
_cell.angle_alpha   90.00
_cell.angle_beta   90.00
_cell.angle_gamma   90.00
#
_symmetry.space_group_name_H-M   'P 1'
#
loop_
_entity.id
_entity.type
_entity.pdbx_description
1 polymer ?
#
loop_
_entity_poly.entity_id
_entity_poly.type
_entity_poly.pdbx_seq_one_letter_code
_entity_poly.pdbx_strand_id
1 'polypeptide(L)'
;MRRSALLLAAGLAIASGAAADPAKPAKPAKAAARRSINDKGTMRQCSDRGGKTSCRRVAVFQGHNAAQSTLRTDPLDRPSGEVWLRAENLGEEFQGNIYKPDGSFDDAALAKLDDLWRDTRSGDVRAVRAELYEHLSRICDRFAGQRVDLVSGFRFHERDSSRHYHASAMDIRIKDISIRELYDFAQTLDVGVANEGALGIGIYPNSQFIHVDFRAPGEPSYRWTDWSGHDGRKKSPGRTQPARKPVS
;
A
#
# COMPACT_ATOMS: atom_id res chain seq x y z
N MET A 1 30.46 -79.52 27.44
CA MET A 1 29.80 -80.78 27.01
C MET A 1 28.28 -80.61 27.16
N ARG A 2 27.52 -80.92 26.08
CA ARG A 2 26.09 -81.37 26.02
C ARG A 2 25.02 -80.51 26.74
N ARG A 3 24.13 -79.79 26.04
CA ARG A 3 22.94 -80.17 25.21
C ARG A 3 21.60 -80.14 26.00
N SER A 4 20.61 -79.47 25.38
CA SER A 4 19.14 -79.65 25.49
C SER A 4 18.43 -79.05 26.72
N ALA A 5 17.51 -78.07 26.63
CA ALA A 5 16.20 -77.95 25.95
C ALA A 5 15.05 -78.68 26.68
N LEU A 6 14.08 -77.93 27.25
CA LEU A 6 12.63 -78.00 26.95
C LEU A 6 11.77 -77.09 27.87
N LEU A 7 10.96 -76.24 27.22
CA LEU A 7 9.58 -75.79 27.47
C LEU A 7 8.84 -76.26 28.75
N LEU A 8 8.08 -75.36 29.41
CA LEU A 8 6.60 -75.29 29.31
C LEU A 8 5.96 -74.16 30.17
N ALA A 9 4.95 -73.52 29.57
CA ALA A 9 3.70 -72.97 30.11
C ALA A 9 3.71 -72.02 31.34
N ALA A 10 3.51 -70.73 31.07
CA ALA A 10 2.87 -69.79 32.00
C ALA A 10 1.40 -69.60 31.60
N GLY A 11 0.49 -69.88 32.54
CA GLY A 11 -0.95 -69.79 32.37
C GLY A 11 -1.43 -68.36 32.22
N LEU A 12 -2.36 -68.16 31.28
CA LEU A 12 -3.03 -66.90 31.03
C LEU A 12 -4.37 -66.90 31.78
N ALA A 13 -4.49 -66.06 32.81
CA ALA A 13 -5.78 -65.76 33.44
C ALA A 13 -6.45 -64.64 32.63
N ILE A 14 -7.62 -64.94 32.05
CA ILE A 14 -8.47 -63.99 31.34
C ILE A 14 -9.29 -63.23 32.38
N ALA A 15 -8.96 -61.95 32.60
CA ALA A 15 -9.84 -61.02 33.28
C ALA A 15 -10.58 -60.18 32.21
N SER A 16 -11.90 -60.32 32.20
CA SER A 16 -12.85 -59.58 31.37
C SER A 16 -12.90 -58.11 31.78
N GLY A 17 -12.16 -57.26 31.08
CA GLY A 17 -12.31 -55.80 31.12
C GLY A 17 -13.42 -55.34 30.18
N ALA A 18 -14.42 -54.64 30.73
CA ALA A 18 -15.49 -54.01 29.97
C ALA A 18 -14.91 -53.04 28.92
N ALA A 19 -15.40 -53.15 27.69
CA ALA A 19 -15.05 -52.27 26.59
C ALA A 19 -15.56 -50.85 26.86
N ALA A 20 -14.64 -49.89 26.98
CA ALA A 20 -14.96 -48.48 26.83
C ALA A 20 -14.91 -48.13 25.33
N ASP A 21 -16.00 -47.58 24.80
CA ASP A 21 -16.06 -47.09 23.43
C ASP A 21 -14.96 -46.02 23.19
N PRO A 22 -14.22 -46.07 22.06
CA PRO A 22 -13.23 -45.05 21.75
C PRO A 22 -13.95 -43.72 21.47
N ALA A 23 -13.64 -42.71 22.30
CA ALA A 23 -14.08 -41.34 22.08
C ALA A 23 -13.65 -40.86 20.69
N LYS A 24 -14.61 -40.38 19.89
CA LYS A 24 -14.35 -39.77 18.58
C LYS A 24 -13.36 -38.60 18.74
N PRO A 25 -12.34 -38.48 17.87
CA PRO A 25 -11.42 -37.35 17.93
C PRO A 25 -12.18 -36.05 17.65
N ALA A 26 -12.00 -35.08 18.54
CA ALA A 26 -12.53 -33.73 18.35
C ALA A 26 -11.96 -33.12 17.07
N LYS A 27 -12.82 -32.56 16.22
CA LYS A 27 -12.39 -31.85 15.01
C LYS A 27 -11.50 -30.68 15.42
N PRO A 28 -10.33 -30.47 14.76
CA PRO A 28 -9.48 -29.33 15.07
C PRO A 28 -10.26 -28.05 14.81
N ALA A 29 -10.23 -27.12 15.77
CA ALA A 29 -10.78 -25.79 15.59
C ALA A 29 -10.12 -25.16 14.35
N LYS A 30 -10.91 -24.72 13.37
CA LYS A 30 -10.39 -23.99 12.22
C LYS A 30 -9.65 -22.77 12.75
N ALA A 31 -8.33 -22.71 12.56
CA ALA A 31 -7.56 -21.50 12.81
C ALA A 31 -8.26 -20.34 12.08
N ALA A 32 -8.60 -19.28 12.81
CA ALA A 32 -9.21 -18.10 12.21
C ALA A 32 -8.28 -17.62 11.09
N ALA A 33 -8.77 -17.62 9.85
CA ALA A 33 -8.00 -17.15 8.71
C ALA A 33 -7.51 -15.73 9.02
N ARG A 34 -6.19 -15.51 8.92
CA ARG A 34 -5.61 -14.18 9.08
C ARG A 34 -6.29 -13.26 8.07
N ARG A 35 -6.98 -12.22 8.55
CA ARG A 35 -7.60 -11.22 7.65
C ARG A 35 -6.51 -10.60 6.80
N SER A 36 -6.76 -10.51 5.50
CA SER A 36 -5.84 -9.84 4.56
C SER A 36 -5.64 -8.39 4.99
N ILE A 37 -4.43 -7.84 4.81
CA ILE A 37 -4.16 -6.41 5.03
C ILE A 37 -5.04 -5.51 4.14
N ASN A 38 -5.54 -6.06 3.04
CA ASN A 38 -6.46 -5.40 2.12
C ASN A 38 -7.94 -5.54 2.56
N ASP A 39 -8.26 -6.40 3.54
CA ASP A 39 -9.58 -6.44 4.18
C ASP A 39 -9.67 -5.35 5.27
N LYS A 40 -9.83 -4.10 4.82
CA LYS A 40 -10.05 -2.92 5.67
C LYS A 40 -11.53 -2.73 6.04
N GLY A 41 -12.38 -3.73 5.79
CA GLY A 41 -13.83 -3.64 5.97
C GLY A 41 -14.51 -2.69 4.97
N THR A 42 -15.67 -2.16 5.36
CA THR A 42 -16.51 -1.34 4.48
C THR A 42 -16.91 -0.03 5.17
N MET A 43 -17.05 1.04 4.40
CA MET A 43 -17.55 2.33 4.86
C MET A 43 -18.84 2.74 4.14
N ARG A 44 -19.56 3.71 4.71
CA ARG A 44 -20.74 4.32 4.09
C ARG A 44 -20.30 5.53 3.26
N GLN A 45 -20.53 5.47 1.96
CA GLN A 45 -20.32 6.58 1.04
C GLN A 45 -21.67 7.19 0.69
N CYS A 46 -21.82 8.50 0.88
CA CYS A 46 -23.03 9.23 0.56
C CYS A 46 -22.76 10.28 -0.53
N SER A 47 -23.68 10.43 -1.46
CA SER A 47 -23.65 11.45 -2.51
C SER A 47 -25.00 12.14 -2.61
N ASP A 48 -24.97 13.46 -2.80
CA ASP A 48 -26.16 14.26 -3.03
C ASP A 48 -26.35 14.49 -4.54
N ARG A 49 -27.52 14.12 -5.07
CA ARG A 49 -27.92 14.45 -6.44
C ARG A 49 -29.36 14.93 -6.45
N GLY A 50 -29.59 16.15 -6.93
CA GLY A 50 -30.94 16.73 -7.04
C GLY A 50 -31.70 16.80 -5.71
N GLY A 51 -31.02 17.15 -4.61
CA GLY A 51 -31.64 17.26 -3.28
C GLY A 51 -31.92 15.93 -2.56
N LYS A 52 -31.54 14.79 -3.15
CA LYS A 52 -31.64 13.46 -2.52
C LYS A 52 -30.24 12.94 -2.18
N THR A 53 -30.04 12.60 -0.91
CA THR A 53 -28.84 11.90 -0.44
C THR A 53 -29.01 10.41 -0.65
N SER A 54 -28.21 9.81 -1.53
CA SER A 54 -28.10 8.35 -1.65
C SER A 54 -26.82 7.89 -0.96
N CYS A 55 -26.90 6.81 -0.20
CA CYS A 55 -25.75 6.23 0.46
C CYS A 55 -25.63 4.75 0.13
N ARG A 56 -24.40 4.30 -0.11
CA ARG A 56 -24.07 2.89 -0.35
C ARG A 56 -22.91 2.47 0.55
N ARG A 57 -22.83 1.17 0.86
CA ARG A 57 -21.65 0.60 1.50
C ARG A 57 -20.62 0.25 0.43
N VAL A 58 -19.40 0.70 0.61
CA VAL A 58 -18.25 0.40 -0.27
C VAL A 58 -17.13 -0.19 0.56
N ALA A 59 -16.26 -1.00 -0.03
CA ALA A 59 -15.06 -1.46 0.66
C ALA A 59 -14.12 -0.27 0.90
N VAL A 60 -13.46 -0.24 2.08
CA VAL A 60 -12.51 0.83 2.41
C VAL A 60 -11.31 0.79 1.48
N PHE A 61 -10.87 -0.41 1.10
CA PHE A 61 -9.82 -0.62 0.12
C PHE A 61 -10.37 -1.45 -1.03
N GLN A 62 -10.09 -1.01 -2.26
CA GLN A 62 -10.46 -1.72 -3.49
C GLN A 62 -9.26 -1.69 -4.42
N GLY A 63 -8.65 -2.84 -4.66
CA GLY A 63 -7.46 -2.96 -5.51
C GLY A 63 -7.60 -4.06 -6.56
N HIS A 64 -6.98 -3.87 -7.71
CA HIS A 64 -6.97 -4.81 -8.83
C HIS A 64 -5.71 -4.62 -9.68
N ASN A 65 -5.29 -5.68 -10.37
CA ASN A 65 -4.24 -5.55 -11.39
C ASN A 65 -4.77 -4.68 -12.54
N ALA A 66 -3.94 -3.81 -13.08
CA ALA A 66 -4.27 -3.06 -14.29
C ALA A 66 -4.48 -4.01 -15.46
N ALA A 67 -5.47 -3.72 -16.30
CA ALA A 67 -5.69 -4.50 -17.52
C ALA A 67 -4.55 -4.21 -18.51
N GLN A 68 -4.01 -5.24 -19.15
CA GLN A 68 -2.93 -5.10 -20.13
C GLN A 68 -3.31 -4.12 -21.26
N SER A 69 -4.58 -4.08 -21.66
CA SER A 69 -5.10 -3.14 -22.67
C SER A 69 -5.11 -1.67 -22.23
N THR A 70 -4.93 -1.38 -20.94
CA THR A 70 -4.82 -0.01 -20.41
C THR A 70 -3.39 0.46 -20.24
N LEU A 71 -2.42 -0.44 -20.43
CA LEU A 71 -1.00 -0.13 -20.28
C LEU A 71 -0.46 0.47 -21.59
N ARG A 72 0.48 1.39 -21.45
CA ARG A 72 1.17 2.01 -22.57
C ARG A 72 2.12 0.99 -23.19
N THR A 73 2.16 0.91 -24.52
CA THR A 73 3.12 0.05 -25.24
C THR A 73 4.37 0.78 -25.69
N ASP A 74 4.23 2.07 -25.97
CA ASP A 74 5.35 2.90 -26.42
C ASP A 74 6.23 3.28 -25.24
N PRO A 75 7.57 3.34 -25.42
CA PRO A 75 8.44 3.86 -24.37
C PRO A 75 8.04 5.30 -23.99
N LEU A 76 8.39 5.69 -22.77
CA LEU A 76 8.23 7.07 -22.34
C LEU A 76 9.39 7.90 -22.88
N ASP A 77 9.06 9.05 -23.46
CA ASP A 77 10.08 10.04 -23.79
C ASP A 77 10.80 10.50 -22.53
N ARG A 78 12.07 10.89 -22.68
CA ARG A 78 12.85 11.48 -21.60
C ARG A 78 12.17 12.81 -21.18
N PRO A 79 11.89 13.04 -19.88
CA PRO A 79 11.31 14.30 -19.44
C PRO A 79 12.31 15.44 -19.53
N SER A 80 11.84 16.67 -19.29
CA SER A 80 12.70 17.86 -19.24
C SER A 80 13.77 17.78 -18.14
N GLY A 81 13.50 17.01 -17.08
CA GLY A 81 14.28 16.96 -15.86
C GLY A 81 13.90 18.02 -14.84
N GLU A 82 13.03 18.97 -15.19
CA GLU A 82 12.54 19.99 -14.27
C GLU A 82 11.70 19.36 -13.16
N VAL A 83 11.99 19.73 -11.93
CA VAL A 83 11.28 19.31 -10.72
C VAL A 83 11.07 20.51 -9.82
N TRP A 84 9.82 20.74 -9.40
CA TRP A 84 9.49 21.65 -8.32
C TRP A 84 8.65 20.93 -7.27
N LEU A 85 9.26 20.63 -6.14
CA LEU A 85 8.71 19.74 -5.13
C LEU A 85 8.93 20.29 -3.71
N ARG A 86 7.88 20.28 -2.89
CA ARG A 86 7.98 20.56 -1.46
C ARG A 86 7.55 19.36 -0.62
N ALA A 87 8.37 18.98 0.36
CA ALA A 87 8.00 17.99 1.36
C ALA A 87 7.11 18.64 2.44
N GLU A 88 5.85 18.22 2.53
CA GLU A 88 4.87 18.89 3.42
C GLU A 88 5.19 18.72 4.90
N ASN A 89 5.66 17.52 5.25
CA ASN A 89 6.03 17.11 6.60
C ASN A 89 7.31 17.77 7.11
N LEU A 90 8.18 18.23 6.20
CA LEU A 90 9.46 18.89 6.52
C LEU A 90 9.39 20.41 6.34
N GLY A 91 8.53 20.88 5.44
CA GLY A 91 8.47 22.29 5.03
C GLY A 91 9.61 22.71 4.10
N GLU A 92 10.46 21.78 3.69
CA GLU A 92 11.60 21.96 2.79
C GLU A 92 11.20 21.77 1.32
N GLU A 93 11.94 22.39 0.41
CA GLU A 93 11.60 22.43 -1.02
C GLU A 93 12.85 22.30 -1.90
N PHE A 94 12.68 21.67 -3.05
CA PHE A 94 13.64 21.60 -4.14
C PHE A 94 12.99 22.15 -5.41
N GLN A 95 13.70 23.03 -6.10
CA GLN A 95 13.34 23.49 -7.44
C GLN A 95 14.60 23.51 -8.31
N GLY A 96 14.61 22.71 -9.38
CA GLY A 96 15.75 22.60 -10.27
C GLY A 96 15.63 21.41 -11.22
N ASN A 97 16.73 21.12 -11.93
CA ASN A 97 16.79 20.04 -12.89
C ASN A 97 17.51 18.82 -12.30
N ILE A 98 17.01 17.61 -12.60
CA ILE A 98 17.63 16.33 -12.18
C ILE A 98 18.76 15.87 -13.10
N TYR A 99 18.99 16.57 -14.21
CA TYR A 99 20.05 16.28 -15.17
C TYR A 99 21.12 17.36 -15.21
N LYS A 100 22.34 16.93 -15.57
CA LYS A 100 23.45 17.79 -15.98
C LYS A 100 23.28 18.21 -17.45
N PRO A 101 24.04 19.22 -17.93
CA PRO A 101 24.01 19.63 -19.35
C PRO A 101 24.37 18.53 -20.35
N ASP A 102 25.13 17.51 -19.93
CA ASP A 102 25.46 16.34 -20.75
C ASP A 102 24.34 15.29 -20.81
N GLY A 103 23.24 15.54 -20.11
CA GLY A 103 22.06 14.68 -20.03
C GLY A 103 22.17 13.58 -18.98
N SER A 104 23.29 13.40 -18.27
CA SER A 104 23.39 12.45 -17.15
C SER A 104 22.66 12.96 -15.90
N PHE A 105 22.36 12.09 -14.93
CA PHE A 105 21.77 12.52 -13.67
C PHE A 105 22.72 13.45 -12.88
N ASP A 106 22.15 14.48 -12.26
CA ASP A 106 22.84 15.33 -11.29
C ASP A 106 22.75 14.72 -9.89
N ASP A 107 23.81 14.04 -9.47
CA ASP A 107 23.91 13.39 -8.15
C ASP A 107 23.67 14.37 -6.99
N ALA A 108 24.03 15.65 -7.14
CA ALA A 108 23.80 16.65 -6.11
C ALA A 108 22.32 17.08 -6.06
N ALA A 109 21.64 17.11 -7.20
CA ALA A 109 20.19 17.31 -7.25
C ALA A 109 19.44 16.11 -6.67
N LEU A 110 19.85 14.89 -7.03
CA LEU A 110 19.24 13.67 -6.52
C LEU A 110 19.42 13.52 -5.01
N ALA A 111 20.61 13.83 -4.47
CA ALA A 111 20.84 13.80 -3.02
C ALA A 111 19.92 14.76 -2.25
N LYS A 112 19.69 15.97 -2.77
CA LYS A 112 18.73 16.92 -2.17
C LYS A 112 17.30 16.40 -2.21
N LEU A 113 16.93 15.71 -3.29
CA LEU A 113 15.62 15.07 -3.39
C LEU A 113 15.51 13.88 -2.43
N ASP A 114 16.56 13.07 -2.27
CA ASP A 114 16.58 11.97 -1.31
C ASP A 114 16.37 12.49 0.13
N ASP A 115 16.96 13.65 0.46
CA ASP A 115 16.72 14.33 1.72
C ASP A 115 15.24 14.71 1.89
N LEU A 116 14.55 15.19 0.86
CA LEU A 116 13.11 15.47 0.93
C LEU A 116 12.26 14.19 1.09
N TRP A 117 12.76 13.04 0.64
CA TRP A 117 12.09 11.75 0.81
C TRP A 117 12.29 11.12 2.18
N ARG A 118 13.27 11.56 2.98
CA ARG A 118 13.70 10.89 4.21
C ARG A 118 12.57 10.55 5.18
N ASP A 119 12.78 9.50 5.97
CA ASP A 119 11.84 9.17 7.04
C ASP A 119 11.88 10.27 8.10
N THR A 120 10.78 10.97 8.30
CA THR A 120 10.73 12.09 9.26
C THR A 120 10.81 11.67 10.71
N ARG A 121 10.65 10.38 11.01
CA ARG A 121 10.71 9.87 12.39
C ARG A 121 12.14 9.58 12.82
N SER A 122 12.92 8.92 11.97
CA SER A 122 14.32 8.58 12.27
C SER A 122 15.32 9.56 11.66
N GLY A 123 14.93 10.30 10.63
CA GLY A 123 15.84 11.11 9.81
C GLY A 123 16.60 10.29 8.77
N ASP A 124 16.32 8.99 8.64
CA ASP A 124 17.04 8.12 7.71
C ASP A 124 16.75 8.51 6.26
N VAL A 125 17.85 8.68 5.51
CA VAL A 125 17.85 8.96 4.08
C VAL A 125 18.19 7.68 3.33
N ARG A 126 17.55 7.46 2.19
CA ARG A 126 17.85 6.36 1.27
C ARG A 126 17.77 6.88 -0.15
N ALA A 127 18.69 6.42 -0.99
CA ALA A 127 18.65 6.68 -2.42
C ALA A 127 17.31 6.21 -2.99
N VAL A 128 16.52 7.15 -3.51
CA VAL A 128 15.26 6.85 -4.18
C VAL A 128 15.56 6.29 -5.56
N ARG A 129 14.70 5.38 -6.02
CA ARG A 129 14.77 4.86 -7.40
C ARG A 129 14.73 6.01 -8.41
N ALA A 130 15.78 6.16 -9.23
CA ALA A 130 15.95 7.30 -10.13
C ALA A 130 14.79 7.50 -11.12
N GLU A 131 14.18 6.40 -11.58
CA GLU A 131 13.03 6.42 -12.48
C GLU A 131 11.78 7.07 -11.83
N LEU A 132 11.72 7.14 -10.49
CA LEU A 132 10.67 7.86 -9.76
C LEU A 132 10.85 9.37 -9.91
N TYR A 133 12.08 9.87 -9.93
CA TYR A 133 12.37 11.29 -10.22
C TYR A 133 12.02 11.67 -11.65
N GLU A 134 12.26 10.78 -12.61
CA GLU A 134 11.81 11.03 -13.98
C GLU A 134 10.28 11.05 -14.08
N HIS A 135 9.55 10.19 -13.36
CA HIS A 135 8.08 10.23 -13.31
C HIS A 135 7.58 11.53 -12.66
N LEU A 136 8.24 11.97 -11.58
CA LEU A 136 7.97 13.27 -10.99
C LEU A 136 8.20 14.41 -11.98
N SER A 137 9.29 14.37 -12.75
CA SER A 137 9.55 15.38 -13.78
C SER A 137 8.50 15.37 -14.88
N ARG A 138 8.03 14.19 -15.35
CA ARG A 138 6.89 14.10 -16.29
C ARG A 138 5.59 14.71 -15.74
N ILE A 139 5.37 14.58 -14.42
CA ILE A 139 4.25 15.23 -13.73
C ILE A 139 4.43 16.75 -13.71
N CYS A 140 5.64 17.24 -13.39
CA CYS A 140 5.95 18.67 -13.46
C CYS A 140 5.79 19.22 -14.89
N ASP A 141 6.21 18.48 -15.91
CA ASP A 141 6.04 18.85 -17.33
C ASP A 141 4.57 18.98 -17.71
N ARG A 142 3.73 18.01 -17.30
CA ARG A 142 2.29 18.02 -17.57
C ARG A 142 1.56 19.17 -16.89
N PHE A 143 1.99 19.52 -15.68
CA PHE A 143 1.40 20.56 -14.83
C PHE A 143 2.39 21.71 -14.64
N ALA A 144 2.99 22.17 -15.75
CA ALA A 144 4.03 23.19 -15.72
C ALA A 144 3.62 24.45 -14.93
N GLY A 145 4.55 24.96 -14.13
CA GLY A 145 4.33 26.11 -13.24
C GLY A 145 3.58 25.80 -11.94
N GLN A 146 3.17 24.54 -11.72
CA GLN A 146 2.62 24.09 -10.45
C GLN A 146 3.69 23.38 -9.61
N ARG A 147 3.67 23.64 -8.31
CA ARG A 147 4.49 22.89 -7.36
C ARG A 147 3.82 21.57 -6.99
N VAL A 148 4.60 20.50 -6.98
CA VAL A 148 4.17 19.22 -6.40
C VAL A 148 4.42 19.24 -4.89
N ASP A 149 3.43 18.86 -4.10
CA ASP A 149 3.57 18.66 -2.66
C ASP A 149 3.74 17.16 -2.37
N LEU A 150 4.91 16.79 -1.82
CA LEU A 150 5.21 15.45 -1.32
C LEU A 150 4.61 15.28 0.07
N VAL A 151 3.55 14.48 0.14
CA VAL A 151 2.89 14.10 1.39
C VAL A 151 3.74 13.08 2.16
N SER A 152 4.37 12.15 1.43
CA SER A 152 5.27 11.17 2.03
C SER A 152 6.20 10.52 1.02
N GLY A 153 7.46 10.36 1.44
CA GLY A 153 8.50 9.59 0.75
C GLY A 153 8.84 8.28 1.46
N PHE A 154 10.13 8.03 1.69
CA PHE A 154 10.66 6.85 2.37
C PHE A 154 10.19 6.73 3.82
N ARG A 155 9.94 5.49 4.27
CA ARG A 155 9.50 5.17 5.64
C ARG A 155 10.22 3.93 6.16
N PHE A 156 11.20 4.10 7.05
CA PHE A 156 12.03 3.01 7.56
C PHE A 156 11.25 2.03 8.46
N HIS A 157 10.23 2.54 9.15
CA HIS A 157 9.44 1.77 10.13
C HIS A 157 8.32 0.93 9.53
N GLU A 158 8.13 0.96 8.20
CA GLU A 158 7.15 0.13 7.53
C GLU A 158 7.66 -1.30 7.29
N ARG A 159 6.75 -2.19 6.90
CA ARG A 159 7.13 -3.55 6.52
C ARG A 159 7.97 -3.52 5.26
N ASP A 160 8.87 -4.49 5.14
CA ASP A 160 9.70 -4.67 3.94
C ASP A 160 8.86 -4.71 2.66
N SER A 161 7.66 -5.30 2.70
CA SER A 161 6.75 -5.31 1.55
C SER A 161 6.19 -3.94 1.11
N SER A 162 6.44 -2.86 1.88
CA SER A 162 6.01 -1.51 1.53
C SER A 162 6.95 -0.86 0.54
N ARG A 163 6.37 -0.15 -0.43
CA ARG A 163 7.13 0.55 -1.46
C ARG A 163 7.74 1.84 -0.95
N HIS A 164 7.16 2.43 0.10
CA HIS A 164 7.81 3.48 0.87
C HIS A 164 9.05 2.96 1.62
N TYR A 165 9.04 1.72 2.12
CA TYR A 165 10.24 1.14 2.74
C TYR A 165 11.38 0.91 1.73
N HIS A 166 11.06 0.61 0.47
CA HIS A 166 12.07 0.43 -0.57
C HIS A 166 12.54 1.72 -1.25
N ALA A 167 12.12 2.91 -0.78
CA ALA A 167 12.38 4.19 -1.44
C ALA A 167 11.99 4.18 -2.93
N SER A 168 10.89 3.50 -3.24
CA SER A 168 10.38 3.32 -4.61
C SER A 168 8.94 3.83 -4.77
N ALA A 169 8.49 4.67 -3.84
CA ALA A 169 7.14 5.23 -3.81
C ALA A 169 7.11 6.70 -3.39
N MET A 170 6.06 7.38 -3.82
CA MET A 170 5.74 8.75 -3.43
C MET A 170 4.24 8.94 -3.27
N ASP A 171 3.86 9.58 -2.17
CA ASP A 171 2.50 10.11 -1.97
C ASP A 171 2.53 11.60 -2.31
N ILE A 172 1.80 12.01 -3.34
CA ILE A 172 1.87 13.38 -3.88
C ILE A 172 0.50 13.99 -4.12
N ARG A 173 0.46 15.32 -4.12
CA ARG A 173 -0.66 16.13 -4.60
C ARG A 173 -0.16 17.42 -5.23
N ILE A 174 -1.03 18.11 -5.96
CA ILE A 174 -0.72 19.41 -6.56
C ILE A 174 -1.88 20.34 -6.19
N LYS A 175 -1.55 21.54 -5.70
CA LYS A 175 -2.57 22.54 -5.38
C LYS A 175 -3.38 22.88 -6.64
N ASP A 176 -4.69 23.06 -6.47
CA ASP A 176 -5.63 23.43 -7.53
C ASP A 176 -5.81 22.39 -8.66
N ILE A 177 -5.09 21.27 -8.62
CA ILE A 177 -5.30 20.10 -9.48
C ILE A 177 -6.03 19.03 -8.67
N SER A 178 -7.12 18.49 -9.23
CA SER A 178 -7.86 17.43 -8.54
C SER A 178 -7.00 16.16 -8.44
N ILE A 179 -7.07 15.45 -7.31
CA ILE A 179 -6.39 14.15 -7.17
C ILE A 179 -6.82 13.14 -8.24
N ARG A 180 -8.01 13.31 -8.83
CA ARG A 180 -8.50 12.45 -9.90
C ARG A 180 -7.78 12.73 -11.21
N GLU A 181 -7.61 14.00 -11.56
CA GLU A 181 -6.85 14.41 -12.75
C GLU A 181 -5.38 13.97 -12.65
N LEU A 182 -4.76 14.19 -11.49
CA LEU A 182 -3.39 13.74 -11.24
C LEU A 182 -3.27 12.20 -11.30
N TYR A 183 -4.23 11.47 -10.71
CA TYR A 183 -4.30 10.01 -10.80
C TYR A 183 -4.47 9.52 -12.24
N ASP A 184 -5.36 10.16 -13.01
CA ASP A 184 -5.60 9.79 -14.41
C ASP A 184 -4.37 10.02 -15.27
N PHE A 185 -3.64 11.12 -15.07
CA PHE A 185 -2.36 11.35 -15.74
C PHE A 185 -1.28 10.34 -15.31
N ALA A 186 -1.11 10.08 -14.01
CA ALA A 186 -0.11 9.12 -13.54
C ALA A 186 -0.28 7.72 -14.16
N GLN A 187 -1.53 7.31 -14.44
CA GLN A 187 -1.81 6.04 -15.10
C GLN A 187 -1.32 5.97 -16.55
N THR A 188 -1.20 7.10 -17.27
CA THR A 188 -0.70 7.10 -18.65
C THR A 188 0.80 6.88 -18.75
N LEU A 189 1.50 6.99 -17.61
CA LEU A 189 2.94 6.75 -17.51
C LEU A 189 3.27 5.25 -17.35
N ASP A 190 2.27 4.39 -17.12
CA ASP A 190 2.52 2.97 -16.88
C ASP A 190 2.73 2.19 -18.18
N VAL A 191 4.00 1.88 -18.49
CA VAL A 191 4.41 1.10 -19.67
C VAL A 191 4.18 -0.40 -19.47
N GLY A 192 3.91 -0.87 -18.24
CA GLY A 192 3.51 -2.26 -18.02
C GLY A 192 4.57 -3.33 -18.32
N VAL A 193 5.83 -2.95 -18.52
CA VAL A 193 6.89 -3.90 -18.86
C VAL A 193 7.35 -4.63 -17.61
N ALA A 194 7.21 -5.96 -17.59
CA ALA A 194 7.49 -6.80 -16.42
C ALA A 194 8.93 -6.67 -15.86
N ASN A 195 9.88 -6.21 -16.69
CA ASN A 195 11.30 -6.13 -16.34
C ASN A 195 11.79 -4.71 -16.04
N GLU A 196 11.14 -3.67 -16.58
CA GLU A 196 11.53 -2.26 -16.39
C GLU A 196 10.81 -1.59 -15.21
N GLY A 197 9.77 -2.27 -14.69
CA GLY A 197 9.07 -1.92 -13.47
C GLY A 197 7.64 -1.45 -13.75
N ALA A 198 6.68 -2.34 -13.54
CA ALA A 198 5.27 -1.98 -13.51
C ALA A 198 4.99 -0.89 -12.46
N LEU A 199 3.95 -0.09 -12.65
CA LEU A 199 3.54 0.91 -11.66
C LEU A 199 2.41 0.41 -10.74
N GLY A 200 2.54 0.72 -9.46
CA GLY A 200 1.44 0.76 -8.52
C GLY A 200 0.92 2.19 -8.41
N ILE A 201 -0.38 2.39 -8.64
CA ILE A 201 -1.00 3.70 -8.58
C ILE A 201 -2.26 3.65 -7.72
N GLY A 202 -2.26 4.42 -6.65
CA GLY A 202 -3.36 4.51 -5.69
C GLY A 202 -3.99 5.89 -5.65
N ILE A 203 -5.29 5.96 -5.42
CA ILE A 203 -5.98 7.23 -5.09
C ILE A 203 -6.51 7.17 -3.66
N TYR A 204 -6.30 8.27 -2.91
CA TYR A 204 -6.71 8.40 -1.51
C TYR A 204 -7.71 9.55 -1.34
N PRO A 205 -9.02 9.32 -1.59
CA PRO A 205 -9.99 10.41 -1.62
C PRO A 205 -10.22 11.09 -0.27
N ASN A 206 -10.04 10.41 0.86
CA ASN A 206 -10.24 11.04 2.16
C ASN A 206 -9.02 11.89 2.57
N SER A 207 -7.81 11.43 2.24
CA SER A 207 -6.55 12.10 2.58
C SER A 207 -6.07 13.09 1.52
N GLN A 208 -6.70 13.11 0.34
CA GLN A 208 -6.43 14.05 -0.75
C GLN A 208 -4.99 13.99 -1.31
N PHE A 209 -4.54 12.78 -1.67
CA PHE A 209 -3.31 12.56 -2.44
C PHE A 209 -3.43 11.33 -3.36
N ILE A 210 -2.46 11.15 -4.25
CA ILE A 210 -2.25 9.91 -4.99
C ILE A 210 -0.95 9.25 -4.54
N HIS A 211 -0.89 7.92 -4.66
CA HIS A 211 0.32 7.15 -4.47
C HIS A 211 0.82 6.68 -5.82
N VAL A 212 2.13 6.78 -6.04
CA VAL A 212 2.82 6.24 -7.21
C VAL A 212 4.03 5.47 -6.73
N ASP A 213 4.14 4.21 -7.13
CA ASP A 213 5.29 3.36 -6.84
C ASP A 213 5.74 2.52 -8.03
N PHE A 214 7.02 2.15 -8.02
CA PHE A 214 7.53 1.07 -8.85
C PHE A 214 7.37 -0.26 -8.13
N ARG A 215 6.71 -1.20 -8.81
CA ARG A 215 6.57 -2.58 -8.35
C ARG A 215 7.91 -3.31 -8.43
N ALA A 216 8.06 -4.36 -7.61
CA ALA A 216 9.21 -5.25 -7.73
C ALA A 216 9.19 -5.96 -9.10
N PRO A 217 10.37 -6.34 -9.65
CA PRO A 217 10.43 -7.08 -10.91
C PRO A 217 9.50 -8.30 -10.92
N GLY A 218 8.75 -8.46 -12.01
CA GLY A 218 7.76 -9.55 -12.17
C GLY A 218 6.41 -9.34 -11.49
N GLU A 219 6.22 -8.28 -10.69
CA GLU A 219 4.88 -7.92 -10.21
C GLU A 219 4.09 -7.16 -11.27
N PRO A 220 2.76 -7.40 -11.39
CA PRO A 220 1.94 -6.70 -12.35
C PRO A 220 1.65 -5.26 -11.90
N SER A 221 1.33 -4.40 -12.88
CA SER A 221 0.77 -3.08 -12.61
C SER A 221 -0.49 -3.19 -11.75
N TYR A 222 -0.61 -2.32 -10.75
CA TYR A 222 -1.67 -2.40 -9.75
C TYR A 222 -2.39 -1.05 -9.59
N ARG A 223 -3.69 -1.09 -9.39
CA ARG A 223 -4.55 0.08 -9.18
C ARG A 223 -5.37 -0.11 -7.92
N TRP A 224 -5.50 0.93 -7.12
CA TRP A 224 -6.40 0.88 -5.97
C TRP A 224 -7.01 2.23 -5.61
N THR A 225 -8.15 2.14 -4.92
CA THR A 225 -8.73 3.24 -4.18
C THR A 225 -8.69 2.88 -2.70
N ASP A 226 -8.14 3.77 -1.89
CA ASP A 226 -8.12 3.62 -0.44
C ASP A 226 -8.84 4.80 0.23
N TRP A 227 -9.94 4.50 0.90
CA TRP A 227 -10.72 5.46 1.67
C TRP A 227 -10.31 5.50 3.15
N SER A 228 -9.25 4.80 3.55
CA SER A 228 -8.69 4.98 4.88
C SER A 228 -8.09 6.39 5.04
N GLY A 229 -7.96 6.82 6.30
CA GLY A 229 -7.67 8.21 6.65
C GLY A 229 -8.89 8.90 7.26
N HIS A 230 -8.67 10.03 7.93
CA HIS A 230 -9.77 10.86 8.41
C HIS A 230 -10.36 11.61 7.23
N ASP A 231 -11.66 11.44 6.99
CA ASP A 231 -12.40 12.47 6.27
C ASP A 231 -12.31 13.75 7.13
N GLY A 232 -11.88 14.87 6.56
CA GLY A 232 -11.85 16.16 7.28
C GLY A 232 -13.24 16.61 7.80
N ARG A 233 -14.29 15.81 7.61
CA ARG A 233 -15.59 15.96 8.26
C ARG A 233 -15.42 15.54 9.72
N LYS A 234 -15.38 16.53 10.62
CA LYS A 234 -15.62 16.29 12.05
C LYS A 234 -16.83 15.36 12.17
N LYS A 235 -16.66 14.17 12.75
CA LYS A 235 -17.80 13.38 13.23
C LYS A 235 -18.60 14.31 14.12
N SER A 236 -19.84 14.64 13.74
CA SER A 236 -20.80 15.19 14.71
C SER A 236 -20.77 14.24 15.91
N PRO A 237 -20.59 14.73 17.14
CA PRO A 237 -20.54 13.86 18.30
C PRO A 237 -21.83 13.05 18.28
N GLY A 238 -21.69 11.74 18.06
CA GLY A 238 -22.82 10.82 18.08
C GLY A 238 -23.51 11.03 19.41
N ARG A 239 -24.82 11.32 19.37
CA ARG A 239 -25.62 11.56 20.57
C ARG A 239 -25.45 10.35 21.50
N THR A 240 -24.61 10.48 22.51
CA THR A 240 -24.43 9.46 23.53
C THR A 240 -25.80 9.29 24.17
N GLN A 241 -26.40 8.11 24.02
CA GLN A 241 -27.60 7.77 24.76
C GLN A 241 -27.25 7.92 26.25
N PRO A 242 -27.99 8.74 27.03
CA PRO A 242 -27.73 8.84 28.46
C PRO A 242 -27.87 7.45 29.08
N ALA A 243 -26.91 7.10 29.94
CA ALA A 243 -26.95 5.84 30.68
C ALA A 243 -28.30 5.70 31.38
N ARG A 244 -28.95 4.54 31.19
CA ARG A 244 -30.18 4.22 31.92
C ARG A 244 -29.83 4.22 33.42
N LYS A 245 -30.55 5.01 34.21
CA LYS A 245 -30.41 5.01 35.67
C LYS A 245 -30.66 3.60 36.20
N PRO A 246 -29.87 3.12 37.18
CA PRO A 246 -30.16 1.86 37.84
C PRO A 246 -31.53 1.98 38.53
N VAL A 247 -32.33 0.93 38.36
CA VAL A 247 -33.60 0.79 39.06
C VAL A 247 -33.27 0.31 40.47
N SER A 248 -33.75 1.05 41.47
CA SER A 248 -33.65 0.69 42.89
C SER A 248 -34.62 -0.43 43.23
#